data_AF-A0A382KGZ9-F1
#
_entry.id   AF-A0A382KGZ9-F1
#
_cell.length_a   1.000
_cell.length_b   1.000
_cell.length_c   1.000
_cell.angle_alpha   90.00
_cell.angle_beta   90.00
_cell.angle_gamma   90.00
#
_symmetry.space_group_name_H-M   'P 1'
#
loop_
_entity.id
_entity.type
_entity.pdbx_description
1 polymer ?
#
loop_
_entity_poly.entity_id
_entity_poly.type
_entity_poly.pdbx_seq_one_letter_code
_entity_poly.pdbx_strand_id
1 'polypeptide(L)' 'MATSQAKLTLVEKMNESASNFLKSLSSGQKEKACFQYLDGERLFWYYPPMNRHGLALRDMDEKQRGLAF' A
#
# COMPACT_ATOMS: atom_id res chain seq x y z
N MET A 1 3.43 -31.35 4.63
CA MET A 1 2.91 -30.62 5.82
C MET A 1 3.73 -29.38 6.17
N ALA A 2 5.08 -29.42 6.14
CA ALA A 2 5.93 -28.23 6.41
C ALA A 2 5.71 -27.03 5.46
N THR A 3 5.42 -27.28 4.18
CA THR A 3 5.13 -26.23 3.18
C THR A 3 3.81 -25.51 3.40
N SER A 4 2.85 -26.12 4.11
CA SER A 4 1.58 -25.49 4.47
C SER A 4 1.75 -24.52 5.62
N GLN A 5 2.52 -24.92 6.65
CA GLN A 5 2.80 -24.07 7.81
C GLN A 5 3.64 -22.86 7.43
N ALA A 6 4.67 -23.03 6.59
CA ALA A 6 5.48 -21.93 6.10
C ALA A 6 4.65 -20.90 5.30
N LYS A 7 3.68 -21.36 4.49
CA LYS A 7 2.75 -20.47 3.78
C LYS A 7 1.85 -19.67 4.73
N LEU A 8 1.33 -20.29 5.80
CA LEU A 8 0.51 -19.60 6.79
C LEU A 8 1.31 -18.47 7.48
N THR A 9 2.54 -18.76 7.91
CA THR A 9 3.40 -17.74 8.56
C THR A 9 3.77 -16.58 7.63
N LEU A 10 3.83 -16.81 6.32
CA LEU A 10 4.13 -15.77 5.34
C LEU A 10 2.92 -14.84 5.15
N VAL A 11 1.71 -15.41 5.04
CA VAL A 11 0.47 -14.64 4.91
C VAL A 11 0.27 -13.75 6.13
N GLU A 12 0.52 -14.27 7.33
CA GLU A 12 0.43 -13.50 8.58
C GLU A 12 1.38 -12.29 8.56
N LYS A 13 2.64 -12.49 8.16
CA LYS A 13 3.62 -11.40 8.06
C LYS A 13 3.22 -10.33 7.04
N MET A 14 2.76 -10.74 5.86
CA MET A 14 2.30 -9.81 4.82
C MET A 14 1.11 -8.97 5.31
N ASN A 15 0.16 -9.61 5.99
CA ASN A 15 -1.00 -8.93 6.56
C ASN A 15 -0.62 -7.98 7.69
N GLU A 16 0.30 -8.38 8.56
CA GLU A 16 0.82 -7.54 9.64
C GLU A 16 1.53 -6.29 9.09
N SER A 17 2.42 -6.46 8.12
CA SER A 17 3.12 -5.34 7.47
C SER A 17 2.14 -4.35 6.83
N ALA A 18 1.19 -4.85 6.02
CA ALA A 18 0.18 -4.01 5.38
C ALA A 18 -0.70 -3.27 6.40
N SER A 19 -1.11 -3.97 7.47
CA SER A 19 -1.90 -3.39 8.56
C SER A 19 -1.13 -2.31 9.32
N ASN A 20 0.15 -2.53 9.60
CA ASN A 20 1.01 -1.58 10.31
C ASN A 20 1.22 -0.30 9.48
N PHE A 21 1.45 -0.44 8.17
CA PHE A 21 1.49 0.70 7.26
C PHE A 21 0.17 1.48 7.30
N LEU A 22 -0.97 0.81 7.08
CA LEU A 22 -2.27 1.48 7.05
C LEU A 22 -2.59 2.19 8.38
N LYS A 23 -2.26 1.58 9.52
CA LYS A 23 -2.46 2.19 10.85
C LYS A 23 -1.59 3.43 11.08
N SER A 24 -0.42 3.50 10.46
CA SER A 24 0.48 4.65 10.59
C SER A 24 -0.02 5.91 9.87
N LEU A 25 -0.95 5.77 8.91
CA LEU A 25 -1.48 6.87 8.12
C LEU A 25 -2.55 7.69 8.86
N SER A 26 -2.53 9.01 8.65
CA SER A 26 -3.62 9.90 9.07
C SER A 26 -4.90 9.64 8.26
N SER A 27 -6.04 10.19 8.69
CA SER A 27 -7.33 10.05 7.96
C SER A 27 -7.22 10.54 6.51
N GLY A 28 -6.68 11.74 6.28
CA GLY A 28 -6.51 12.30 4.94
C GLY A 28 -5.49 11.52 4.09
N GLN A 29 -4.46 10.94 4.70
CA GLN A 29 -3.52 10.07 4.00
C GLN A 29 -4.17 8.74 3.61
N LYS A 30 -5.02 8.16 4.48
CA LYS A 30 -5.79 6.94 4.18
C LYS A 30 -6.75 7.13 3.01
N GLU A 31 -7.45 8.27 2.96
CA GLU A 31 -8.33 8.60 1.83
C GLU A 31 -7.57 8.63 0.50
N LYS A 32 -6.34 9.16 0.49
CA LYS A 32 -5.48 9.14 -0.70
C LYS A 32 -4.96 7.74 -1.02
N ALA A 33 -4.55 6.97 0.00
CA ALA A 33 -3.96 5.64 -0.18
C ALA A 33 -4.99 4.57 -0.59
N CYS A 34 -6.24 4.70 -0.14
CA CYS A 34 -7.34 3.77 -0.41
C CYS A 34 -8.25 4.30 -1.51
N PHE A 35 -7.88 4.06 -2.78
CA PHE A 35 -8.70 4.38 -3.94
C PHE A 35 -9.31 3.13 -4.58
N GLN A 36 -10.24 3.33 -5.51
CA GLN A 36 -11.06 2.25 -6.06
C GLN A 36 -10.23 1.22 -6.84
N TYR A 37 -10.59 -0.05 -6.71
CA TYR A 37 -9.93 -1.12 -7.46
C TYR A 37 -10.12 -0.97 -8.97
N LEU A 38 -11.24 -0.40 -9.42
CA LEU A 38 -11.53 -0.16 -10.84
C LEU A 38 -11.14 1.24 -11.30
N ASP A 39 -10.21 1.90 -10.60
CA ASP A 39 -9.69 3.20 -11.03
C ASP A 39 -9.07 3.10 -12.43
N GLY A 40 -9.38 4.09 -13.27
CA GLY A 40 -8.97 4.14 -14.67
C GLY A 40 -7.45 4.13 -14.84
N GLU A 41 -6.68 4.55 -13.84
CA GLU A 41 -5.22 4.51 -13.88
C GLU A 41 -4.64 3.12 -14.13
N ARG A 42 -5.36 2.05 -13.74
CA ARG A 42 -4.92 0.67 -13.96
C ARG A 42 -4.90 0.24 -15.42
N LEU A 43 -5.60 0.98 -16.28
CA LEU A 43 -5.62 0.73 -17.72
C LEU A 43 -4.47 1.45 -18.45
N PHE A 44 -3.76 2.37 -17.79
CA PHE A 44 -2.64 3.07 -18.39
C PHE A 44 -1.39 2.19 -18.41
N TRP A 45 -1.07 1.64 -19.57
CA TRP A 45 0.15 0.83 -19.81
C TRP A 45 1.34 1.66 -20.32
N TYR A 46 1.20 2.98 -20.27
CA TYR A 46 2.22 3.97 -20.54
C TYR A 46 2.19 5.00 -19.40
N TYR A 47 3.19 5.88 -19.33
CA TYR A 47 3.29 6.86 -18.27
C TYR A 47 2.88 8.27 -18.76
N PRO A 48 1.58 8.58 -18.87
CA PRO A 48 1.13 9.91 -19.22
C PRO A 48 1.43 10.91 -18.09
N PRO A 49 1.76 12.17 -18.41
CA PRO A 49 1.79 13.24 -17.44
C PRO A 49 0.36 13.54 -16.95
N MET A 50 0.04 13.13 -15.72
CA MET A 50 -1.24 13.42 -15.07
C MET A 50 -1.08 13.40 -13.56
N ASN A 51 -2.07 13.95 -12.85
CA ASN A 51 -2.19 13.78 -11.42
C ASN A 51 -2.43 12.29 -11.12
N ARG A 52 -1.67 11.74 -10.17
CA ARG A 52 -1.77 10.33 -9.78
C ARG A 52 -2.60 10.18 -8.53
N HIS A 53 -3.55 9.25 -8.56
CA HIS A 53 -4.25 8.76 -7.39
C HIS A 53 -3.28 7.95 -6.51
N GLY A 54 -3.48 8.02 -5.19
CA GLY A 54 -2.57 7.43 -4.23
C GLY A 54 -1.91 8.45 -3.31
N LEU A 55 -1.29 7.95 -2.25
CA LEU A 55 -0.47 8.74 -1.34
C LEU A 55 0.96 8.81 -1.87
N ALA A 56 1.43 10.02 -2.20
CA ALA A 56 2.80 10.22 -2.65
C ALA A 56 3.80 10.02 -1.50
N LEU A 57 4.96 9.42 -1.78
CA LEU A 57 6.02 9.21 -0.77
C LEU A 57 6.51 10.51 -0.11
N ARG A 58 6.46 11.63 -0.84
CA ARG A 58 6.82 12.96 -0.32
C ARG A 58 5.85 13.47 0.75
N ASP A 59 4.60 12.98 0.73
CA ASP A 59 3.54 13.36 1.66
C ASP A 59 3.53 12.44 2.90
N MET A 60 4.45 11.49 2.98
CA MET A 60 4.65 10.59 4.13
C MET A 60 5.79 11.09 5.01
N ASP A 61 5.69 10.87 6.31
CA ASP A 61 6.81 11.05 7.23
C ASP A 61 7.86 9.93 7.09
N GLU A 62 9.00 10.07 7.77
CA GLU A 62 10.10 9.11 7.67
C GLU A 62 9.71 7.70 8.15
N LYS A 63 8.89 7.60 9.21
CA LYS A 63 8.43 6.33 9.75
C LYS A 63 7.45 5.64 8.79
N GLN A 64 6.52 6.40 8.24
CA GLN A 64 5.54 5.92 7.26
C GLN A 64 6.23 5.42 5.98
N ARG A 65 7.24 6.14 5.48
CA ARG A 65 8.05 5.68 4.34
C ARG A 65 8.77 4.37 4.65
N GLY A 66 9.32 4.23 5.86
CA GLY A 66 9.97 2.99 6.29
C GLY A 66 9.02 1.79 6.36
N LEU A 67 7.71 2.01 6.50
CA LEU A 67 6.68 0.96 6.48
C LEU A 67 6.14 0.66 5.07
N ALA A 68 6.50 1.48 4.07
CA ALA A 68 6.04 1.34 2.69
C ALA A 68 6.96 0.46 1.82
N PHE A 69 8.17 0.17 2.28
CA PHE A 69 9.20 -0.65 1.61
C PHE A 69 9.48 -1.92 2.41
#